data_AF-A0A3B0CM00-F1
#
_entry.id   AF-A0A3B0CM00-F1
#
_cell.length_a   1.000
_cell.length_b   1.000
_cell.length_c   1.000
_cell.angle_alpha   90.00
_cell.angle_beta   90.00
_cell.angle_gamma   90.00
#
_symmetry.space_group_name_H-M   'P 1'
#
loop_
_entity.id
_entity.type
_entity.pdbx_description
1 polymer ?
#
loop_
_entity_poly.entity_id
_entity_poly.type
_entity_poly.pdbx_seq_one_letter_code
_entity_poly.pdbx_strand_id
1 'polypeptide(L)'
;MNRDFIKLKPLAGELKVSHKKTNFGISVSTKEVVLHKPHVNYYMNFEDIVSITPFDTTELKQIRFVSRHVGGHEVVQAGDGMPYYNVYAKQVTVHNRSGLFQHGAMRFIIPIDPDLMRSIGTYGAWDVSLDM
;
A
#
# COMPACT_ATOMS: atom_id res chain seq x y z
N MET A 1 -31.36 -12.31 7.59
CA MET A 1 -30.10 -11.78 7.04
C MET A 1 -29.04 -11.89 8.12
N ASN A 2 -28.01 -12.72 7.91
CA ASN A 2 -27.02 -13.02 8.95
C ASN A 2 -26.15 -11.78 9.21
N ARG A 3 -26.10 -11.29 10.47
CA ARG A 3 -25.30 -10.12 10.86
C ARG A 3 -23.80 -10.43 10.91
N ASP A 4 -23.44 -11.70 10.85
CA ASP A 4 -22.05 -12.19 10.88
C ASP A 4 -21.37 -12.17 9.50
N PHE A 5 -22.05 -11.69 8.46
CA PHE A 5 -21.43 -11.55 7.14
C PHE A 5 -20.48 -10.34 7.16
N ILE A 6 -19.17 -10.62 7.11
CA ILE A 6 -18.15 -9.59 6.94
C ILE A 6 -18.44 -8.86 5.62
N LYS A 7 -18.78 -7.58 5.72
CA LYS A 7 -18.92 -6.72 4.55
C LYS A 7 -17.53 -6.50 3.96
N LEU A 8 -17.21 -7.21 2.88
CA LEU A 8 -16.05 -6.89 2.07
C LEU A 8 -16.20 -5.45 1.58
N LYS A 9 -15.25 -4.56 1.91
CA LYS A 9 -15.20 -3.23 1.30
C LYS A 9 -14.97 -3.44 -0.20
N PRO A 10 -15.92 -3.07 -1.08
CA PRO A 10 -15.67 -3.10 -2.50
C PRO A 10 -14.54 -2.11 -2.81
N LEU A 11 -13.66 -2.50 -3.73
CA LEU A 11 -12.60 -1.62 -4.22
C LEU A 11 -13.24 -0.35 -4.78
N ALA A 12 -12.72 0.82 -4.42
CA ALA A 12 -13.20 2.07 -4.95
C ALA A 12 -12.79 2.19 -6.42
N GLY A 13 -13.75 2.41 -7.31
CA GLY A 13 -13.51 2.51 -8.75
C GLY A 13 -13.37 1.15 -9.43
N GLU A 14 -12.61 1.11 -10.51
CA GLU A 14 -12.40 -0.09 -11.33
C GLU A 14 -11.00 -0.64 -11.08
N LEU A 15 -10.88 -1.94 -10.78
CA LEU A 15 -9.59 -2.61 -10.61
C LEU A 15 -8.85 -2.64 -11.95
N LYS A 16 -7.59 -2.20 -11.95
CA LYS A 16 -6.76 -2.14 -13.16
C LYS A 16 -5.64 -3.15 -13.13
N VAL A 17 -4.92 -3.23 -12.00
CA VAL A 17 -3.81 -4.18 -11.83
C VAL A 17 -3.86 -4.76 -10.43
N SER A 18 -3.55 -6.05 -10.29
CA SER A 18 -3.39 -6.70 -8.98
C SER A 18 -2.20 -7.66 -9.04
N HIS A 19 -1.14 -7.33 -8.32
CA HIS A 19 0.00 -8.21 -8.12
C HIS A 19 -0.08 -8.83 -6.73
N LYS A 20 -0.17 -10.16 -6.64
CA LYS A 20 -0.13 -10.89 -5.36
C LYS A 20 1.12 -11.73 -5.26
N LYS A 21 1.81 -11.62 -4.13
CA LYS A 21 2.90 -12.49 -3.69
C LYS A 21 2.53 -13.18 -2.39
N THR A 22 3.36 -14.13 -1.97
CA THR A 22 3.14 -14.95 -0.77
C THR A 22 2.89 -14.12 0.49
N ASN A 23 3.63 -13.03 0.67
CA ASN A 23 3.63 -12.26 1.92
C ASN A 23 2.95 -10.89 1.81
N PHE A 24 2.61 -10.44 0.61
CA PHE A 24 1.85 -9.22 0.38
C PHE A 24 1.30 -9.19 -1.04
N GLY A 25 0.31 -8.35 -1.29
CA GLY A 25 -0.13 -8.01 -2.63
C GLY A 25 -0.41 -6.52 -2.74
N ILE A 26 -0.38 -5.99 -3.96
CA ILE A 26 -0.76 -4.62 -4.26
C ILE A 26 -1.79 -4.66 -5.38
N SER A 27 -2.94 -4.04 -5.12
CA SER A 27 -3.97 -3.80 -6.13
C SER A 27 -4.06 -2.30 -6.41
N VAL A 28 -4.19 -1.94 -7.68
CA VAL A 28 -4.36 -0.57 -8.14
C VAL A 28 -5.69 -0.48 -8.86
N SER A 29 -6.54 0.43 -8.42
CA SER A 29 -7.76 0.82 -9.12
C SER A 29 -7.62 2.21 -9.72
N THR A 30 -8.72 2.70 -10.29
CA THR A 30 -8.82 4.09 -10.76
C THR A 30 -8.89 5.13 -9.62
N LYS A 31 -9.04 4.71 -8.36
CA LYS A 31 -9.23 5.65 -7.22
C LYS A 31 -8.32 5.37 -6.02
N GLU A 32 -7.86 4.14 -5.85
CA GLU A 32 -7.09 3.75 -4.68
C GLU A 32 -6.00 2.72 -5.02
N VAL A 33 -4.98 2.70 -4.17
CA VAL A 33 -4.00 1.61 -4.07
C VAL A 33 -4.31 0.84 -2.81
N VAL A 34 -4.39 -0.49 -2.93
CA VAL A 34 -4.66 -1.38 -1.81
C VAL A 34 -3.45 -2.26 -1.56
N LEU A 35 -2.87 -2.13 -0.37
CA LEU A 35 -1.83 -3.02 0.12
C LEU A 35 -2.50 -4.17 0.89
N HIS A 36 -2.30 -5.38 0.41
CA HIS A 36 -2.76 -6.61 1.04
C HIS A 36 -1.61 -7.21 1.85
N LYS A 37 -1.79 -7.41 3.16
CA LYS A 37 -0.90 -8.20 4.01
C LYS A 37 -1.69 -9.38 4.62
N PRO A 38 -1.01 -10.41 5.15
CA PRO A 38 -1.67 -11.42 5.95
C PRO A 38 -2.51 -10.75 7.05
N HIS A 39 -3.82 -10.98 7.03
CA HIS A 39 -4.81 -10.53 8.01
C HIS A 39 -5.18 -9.03 8.02
N VAL A 40 -4.58 -8.19 7.17
CA VAL A 40 -4.90 -6.77 7.10
C VAL A 40 -4.73 -6.20 5.69
N ASN A 41 -5.68 -5.36 5.27
CA ASN A 41 -5.60 -4.60 4.02
C ASN A 41 -5.60 -3.10 4.32
N TYR A 42 -4.73 -2.36 3.65
CA TYR A 42 -4.65 -0.91 3.73
C TYR A 42 -5.12 -0.34 2.41
N TYR A 43 -6.18 0.47 2.44
CA TYR A 43 -6.73 1.16 1.29
C TYR A 43 -6.29 2.62 1.37
N MET A 44 -5.53 3.05 0.37
CA MET A 44 -4.98 4.40 0.23
C MET A 44 -5.62 5.04 -1.00
N ASN A 45 -6.55 5.98 -0.81
CA ASN A 45 -7.09 6.73 -1.95
C ASN A 45 -6.00 7.62 -2.52
N PHE A 46 -5.95 7.79 -3.85
CA PHE A 46 -4.95 8.66 -4.48
C PHE A 46 -5.00 10.10 -3.97
N GLU A 47 -6.20 10.61 -3.64
CA GLU A 47 -6.40 11.95 -3.06
C GLU A 47 -5.78 12.13 -1.65
N ASP A 48 -5.52 11.01 -0.97
CA ASP A 48 -4.95 10.97 0.37
C ASP A 48 -3.46 10.66 0.35
N ILE A 49 -2.92 10.14 -0.76
CA ILE A 49 -1.48 9.96 -0.90
C ILE A 49 -0.86 11.34 -1.14
N VAL A 50 0.10 11.71 -0.30
CA VAL A 50 0.78 13.01 -0.34
C VAL A 50 2.10 12.90 -1.10
N SER A 51 2.80 11.77 -0.96
CA SER A 51 4.06 11.55 -1.67
C SER A 51 4.37 10.06 -1.83
N ILE A 52 5.02 9.71 -2.93
CA ILE A 52 5.66 8.43 -3.18
C ILE A 52 7.07 8.77 -3.64
N THR A 53 8.06 8.30 -2.89
CA THR A 53 9.47 8.62 -3.14
C THR A 53 10.28 7.33 -3.18
N PRO A 54 11.29 7.21 -4.06
CA PRO A 54 12.21 6.08 -4.01
C PRO A 54 12.83 5.97 -2.61
N PHE A 55 12.97 4.74 -2.11
CA PHE A 55 13.54 4.46 -0.80
C PHE A 55 14.80 3.62 -0.95
N ASP A 56 15.93 4.12 -0.45
CA ASP A 56 17.19 3.39 -0.50
C ASP A 56 17.19 2.23 0.50
N THR A 57 17.36 1.02 -0.03
CA THR A 57 17.36 -0.21 0.75
C THR A 57 18.61 -0.39 1.63
N THR A 58 19.66 0.39 1.42
CA THR A 58 20.81 0.44 2.32
C THR A 58 20.39 0.89 3.74
N GLU A 59 19.37 1.73 3.83
CA GLU A 59 18.78 2.18 5.10
C GLU A 59 17.94 1.08 5.78
N LEU A 60 17.40 0.09 5.04
CA LEU A 60 16.61 -1.02 5.61
C LEU A 60 17.43 -1.89 6.58
N LYS A 61 18.76 -1.98 6.40
CA LYS A 61 19.64 -2.73 7.30
C LYS A 61 19.73 -2.10 8.70
N GLN A 62 19.51 -0.79 8.83
CA GLN A 62 19.54 -0.08 10.10
C GLN A 62 18.18 -0.04 10.80
N ILE A 63 17.08 -0.13 10.02
CA ILE A 63 15.72 -0.23 10.55
C ILE A 63 15.49 -1.69 10.97
N ARG A 64 16.02 -2.09 12.13
CA ARG A 64 15.63 -3.34 12.79
C ARG A 64 14.11 -3.36 12.92
N PHE A 65 13.50 -4.16 12.05
CA PHE A 65 12.08 -4.35 11.81
C PHE A 65 11.26 -4.48 13.08
N VAL A 66 10.85 -3.33 13.64
CA VAL A 66 9.79 -3.32 14.63
C VAL A 66 8.51 -3.42 13.83
N SER A 67 8.00 -4.64 13.67
CA SER A 67 6.59 -4.90 13.37
C SER A 67 5.72 -4.42 14.55
N ARG A 68 5.84 -3.14 14.92
CA ARG A 68 4.98 -2.45 15.86
C ARG A 68 4.07 -1.58 15.01
N HIS A 69 2.78 -1.84 15.07
CA HIS A 69 1.72 -0.87 14.78
C HIS A 69 1.78 0.38 15.71
N VAL A 70 2.95 0.71 16.29
CA VAL A 70 3.16 1.82 17.21
C VAL A 70 3.79 2.94 16.40
N GLY A 71 2.96 3.90 15.95
CA GLY A 71 3.44 5.16 15.39
C GLY A 71 3.13 5.44 13.93
N GLY A 72 2.24 4.68 13.26
CA GLY A 72 1.81 5.00 11.89
C GLY A 72 2.81 4.64 10.79
N HIS A 73 3.77 3.76 11.07
CA HIS A 73 4.73 3.25 10.09
C HIS A 73 4.45 1.78 9.77
N GLU A 74 4.45 1.44 8.48
CA GLU A 74 4.32 0.08 7.96
C GLU A 74 5.46 -0.23 7.00
N VAL A 75 6.11 -1.37 7.18
CA VAL A 75 7.17 -1.84 6.28
C VAL A 75 6.75 -3.21 5.74
N VAL A 76 6.90 -3.41 4.44
CA VAL A 76 6.60 -4.68 3.77
C VAL A 76 7.87 -5.18 3.10
N GLN A 77 8.22 -6.44 3.35
CA GLN A 77 9.37 -7.07 2.71
C GLN A 77 8.92 -7.80 1.44
N ALA A 78 9.65 -7.59 0.34
CA ALA A 78 9.71 -8.51 -0.79
C ALA A 78 11.12 -9.09 -0.91
N GLY A 79 11.23 -10.25 -1.56
CA GLY A 79 12.53 -10.84 -1.92
C GLY A 79 13.38 -9.92 -2.80
N ASP A 80 14.66 -10.29 -2.93
CA ASP A 80 15.73 -9.48 -3.53
C ASP A 80 15.40 -8.97 -4.96
N GLY A 81 15.72 -7.70 -5.21
CA GLY A 81 15.80 -7.11 -6.56
C GLY A 81 14.74 -6.05 -6.94
N MET A 82 13.73 -5.77 -6.11
CA MET A 82 12.71 -4.76 -6.43
C MET A 82 13.00 -3.38 -5.83
N PRO A 83 12.72 -2.28 -6.55
CA PRO A 83 12.81 -0.94 -5.98
C PRO A 83 11.76 -0.76 -4.88
N TYR A 84 12.21 -0.18 -3.78
CA TYR A 84 11.34 0.18 -2.65
C TYR A 84 10.93 1.63 -2.77
N TYR A 85 9.71 1.91 -2.31
CA TYR A 85 9.17 3.25 -2.28
C TYR A 85 8.58 3.55 -0.92
N ASN A 86 8.78 4.79 -0.50
CA ASN A 86 8.16 5.39 0.66
C ASN A 86 6.89 6.12 0.23
N VAL A 87 5.75 5.53 0.58
CA VAL A 87 4.41 6.04 0.34
C VAL A 87 3.91 6.70 1.62
N TYR A 88 3.66 8.00 1.57
CA TYR A 88 3.07 8.75 2.68
C TYR A 88 1.65 9.15 2.33
N ALA A 89 0.69 8.74 3.15
CA ALA A 89 -0.72 9.05 2.99
C ALA A 89 -1.24 9.76 4.25
N LYS A 90 -2.01 10.83 4.08
CA LYS A 90 -2.60 11.61 5.19
C LYS A 90 -3.76 10.88 5.88
N GLN A 91 -4.40 9.96 5.16
CA GLN A 91 -5.47 9.11 5.66
C GLN A 91 -5.42 7.74 4.99
N VAL A 92 -5.70 6.68 5.75
CA VAL A 92 -5.72 5.31 5.25
C VAL A 92 -6.89 4.57 5.87
N THR A 93 -7.62 3.81 5.06
CA THR A 93 -8.63 2.89 5.59
C THR A 93 -8.00 1.52 5.79
N VAL A 94 -8.09 0.97 7.00
CA VAL A 94 -7.57 -0.34 7.37
C VAL A 94 -8.72 -1.32 7.52
N HIS A 95 -8.60 -2.48 6.89
CA HIS A 95 -9.56 -3.58 7.02
C HIS A 95 -8.85 -4.81 7.59
N ASN A 96 -9.33 -5.32 8.72
CA ASN A 96 -8.87 -6.58 9.29
C ASN A 96 -10.06 -7.39 9.82
N ARG A 97 -9.79 -8.49 10.56
CA ARG A 97 -10.84 -9.35 11.15
C ARG A 97 -11.81 -8.62 12.10
N SER A 98 -11.43 -7.46 12.63
CA SER A 98 -12.24 -6.66 13.55
C SER A 98 -13.12 -5.64 12.82
N GLY A 99 -12.97 -5.48 11.51
CA GLY A 99 -13.76 -4.59 10.68
C GLY A 99 -12.92 -3.54 9.96
N LEU A 100 -13.59 -2.44 9.61
CA LEU A 100 -13.04 -1.33 8.83
C LEU A 100 -12.80 -0.12 9.75
N PHE A 101 -11.60 0.42 9.72
CA PHE A 101 -11.19 1.55 10.56
C PHE A 101 -10.47 2.61 9.72
N GLN A 102 -10.70 3.88 10.00
CA GLN A 102 -9.86 4.94 9.46
C GLN A 102 -8.66 5.16 10.37
N HIS A 103 -7.48 5.20 9.77
CA HIS A 103 -6.25 5.65 10.39
C HIS A 103 -5.84 6.99 9.79
N GLY A 104 -5.22 7.84 10.61
CA GLY A 104 -4.67 9.12 10.17
C GLY A 104 -3.43 8.95 9.29
N ALA A 105 -2.49 9.90 9.40
CA ALA A 105 -1.30 9.87 8.58
C ALA A 105 -0.49 8.58 8.80
N MET A 106 -0.13 7.91 7.71
CA MET A 106 0.67 6.69 7.71
C MET A 106 1.74 6.72 6.64
N ARG A 107 2.86 6.07 6.94
CA ARG A 107 3.98 5.86 6.04
C ARG A 107 4.15 4.39 5.74
N PHE A 108 4.28 4.04 4.47
CA PHE A 108 4.51 2.68 4.00
C PHE A 108 5.82 2.60 3.24
N ILE A 109 6.70 1.70 3.63
CA ILE A 109 7.88 1.34 2.84
C ILE A 109 7.55 0.01 2.16
N ILE A 110 7.24 0.07 0.86
CA ILE A 110 6.79 -1.09 0.09
C ILE A 110 7.56 -1.26 -1.22
N PRO A 111 7.85 -2.51 -1.61
CA PRO A 111 8.41 -2.81 -2.92
C PRO A 111 7.31 -2.72 -3.97
N ILE A 112 7.53 -1.89 -4.99
CA ILE A 112 6.56 -1.66 -6.06
C ILE A 112 7.24 -1.97 -7.40
N ASP A 113 6.61 -2.87 -8.15
CA ASP A 113 7.05 -3.21 -9.50
C ASP A 113 6.90 -2.01 -10.47
N PRO A 114 7.81 -1.79 -11.43
CA PRO A 114 7.73 -0.68 -12.38
C PRO A 114 6.40 -0.55 -13.13
N ASP A 115 5.77 -1.66 -13.54
CA ASP A 115 4.47 -1.62 -14.24
C ASP A 115 3.35 -1.19 -13.31
N LEU A 116 3.44 -1.61 -12.05
CA LEU A 116 2.49 -1.20 -11.02
C LEU A 116 2.68 0.27 -10.65
N MET A 117 3.92 0.76 -10.61
CA MET A 117 4.21 2.18 -10.40
C MET A 117 3.71 3.05 -11.56
N ARG A 118 3.86 2.60 -12.82
CA ARG A 118 3.26 3.28 -13.98
C ARG A 118 1.74 3.38 -13.86
N SER A 119 1.09 2.32 -13.39
CA SER A 119 -0.35 2.31 -13.15
C SER A 119 -0.76 3.30 -12.05
N ILE A 120 0.00 3.35 -10.95
CA ILE A 120 -0.17 4.35 -9.88
C ILE A 120 -0.03 5.76 -10.44
N GLY A 121 1.00 6.04 -11.24
CA GLY A 121 1.18 7.34 -11.89
C GLY A 121 0.00 7.75 -12.75
N THR A 122 -0.45 6.82 -13.60
CA THR A 122 -1.55 7.05 -14.56
C THR A 122 -2.85 7.40 -13.85
N TYR A 123 -3.23 6.63 -12.81
CA TYR A 123 -4.52 6.81 -12.14
C TYR A 123 -4.48 7.77 -10.96
N GLY A 124 -3.31 7.96 -10.35
CA GLY A 124 -3.07 8.98 -9.34
C GLY A 124 -2.90 10.39 -9.91
N ALA A 125 -2.71 10.51 -11.23
CA ALA A 125 -2.32 11.74 -11.92
C ALA A 125 -0.95 12.27 -11.47
N TRP A 126 0.00 11.37 -11.28
CA TRP A 126 1.34 11.67 -10.79
C TRP A 126 2.36 11.48 -11.90
N ASP A 127 3.35 12.37 -11.96
CA ASP A 127 4.49 12.19 -12.85
C ASP A 127 5.44 11.16 -12.24
N VAL A 128 5.66 10.07 -12.95
CA VAL A 128 6.48 8.96 -12.50
C VAL A 128 7.73 8.92 -13.36
N SER A 129 8.83 9.39 -12.79
CA SER A 129 10.17 9.19 -13.35
C SER A 129 10.70 7.83 -12.87
N LEU A 130 10.83 6.88 -13.79
CA LEU A 130 11.52 5.62 -13.56
C LEU A 130 12.87 5.73 -14.25
N ASP A 131 13.94 5.87 -13.48
CA ASP A 131 15.30 5.74 -14.01
C ASP A 131 15.46 4.31 -14.53
N MET A 132 15.61 4.16 -15.85
CA MET A 132 15.83 2.88 -16.54
C MET A 132 17.30 2.48 -16.51
#